data_AF-A0A357FXQ0-F1
#
_entry.id   AF-A0A357FXQ0-F1
#
_cell.length_a   1.000
_cell.length_b   1.000
_cell.length_c   1.000
_cell.angle_alpha   90.00
_cell.angle_beta   90.00
_cell.angle_gamma   90.00
#
_symmetry.space_group_name_H-M   'P 1'
#
loop_
_entity.id
_entity.type
_entity.pdbx_description
1 polymer ?
#
loop_
_entity_poly.entity_id
_entity_poly.type
_entity_poly.pdbx_seq_one_letter_code
_entity_poly.pdbx_strand_id
1 'polypeptide(L)'
;MHKEIIKKGIIEPINLHTMLEDPHVKILDATFVLPGSSENPRAAWEKQRIGNAAFFDIEKIADKNTDLPHMLPSAQEFESTVSDLGIGNDDFVIVYGQSGMVMGPARVWWTF
;
A
#
# COMPACT_ATOMS: atom_id res chain seq x y z
N MET A 1 0.40 10.06 -18.79
CA MET A 1 -0.52 9.98 -17.63
C MET A 1 0.25 9.75 -16.32
N HIS A 2 1.04 8.67 -16.18
CA HIS A 2 1.72 8.35 -14.90
C HIS A 2 2.62 9.49 -14.40
N LYS A 3 3.42 10.13 -15.28
CA LYS A 3 4.31 11.26 -14.90
C LYS A 3 3.58 12.43 -14.22
N GLU A 4 2.36 12.77 -14.67
CA GLU A 4 1.57 13.83 -14.05
C GLU A 4 0.97 13.40 -12.70
N ILE A 5 0.58 12.13 -12.58
CA ILE A 5 0.10 11.56 -11.32
C ILE A 5 1.24 11.51 -10.30
N ILE A 6 2.43 11.05 -10.70
CA ILE A 6 3.63 11.02 -9.86
C ILE A 6 3.95 12.42 -9.32
N LYS A 7 3.90 13.45 -10.17
CA LYS A 7 4.15 14.83 -9.75
C LYS A 7 3.13 15.34 -8.73
N LYS A 8 1.88 14.86 -8.81
CA LYS A 8 0.80 15.22 -7.86
C LYS A 8 0.79 14.35 -6.60
N GLY A 9 1.31 13.13 -6.67
CA GLY A 9 1.26 12.13 -5.61
C GLY A 9 -0.14 11.57 -5.32
N ILE A 10 -1.15 11.88 -6.16
CA ILE A 10 -2.56 11.52 -5.94
C ILE A 10 -3.20 11.12 -7.28
N ILE A 11 -4.05 10.08 -7.25
CA ILE A 11 -4.83 9.60 -8.39
C ILE A 11 -6.33 9.62 -8.07
N GLU A 12 -7.14 10.04 -9.05
CA GLU A 12 -8.60 9.98 -8.96
C GLU A 12 -9.12 8.56 -9.23
N PRO A 13 -10.20 8.10 -8.58
CA PRO A 13 -10.76 6.77 -8.79
C PRO A 13 -11.10 6.46 -10.25
N ILE A 14 -11.60 7.45 -10.99
CA ILE A 14 -11.92 7.30 -12.41
C ILE A 14 -10.69 7.01 -13.26
N ASN A 15 -9.53 7.58 -12.90
CA ASN A 15 -8.28 7.34 -13.61
C ASN A 15 -7.69 5.98 -13.24
N LEU A 16 -7.80 5.55 -11.98
CA LEU A 16 -7.41 4.20 -11.59
C LEU A 16 -8.24 3.14 -12.34
N HIS A 17 -9.54 3.37 -12.49
CA HIS A 17 -10.43 2.42 -13.17
C HIS A 17 -9.99 2.09 -14.60
N THR A 18 -9.44 3.05 -15.34
CA THR A 18 -8.96 2.84 -16.72
C THR A 18 -7.65 2.04 -16.80
N MET A 19 -7.03 1.73 -15.65
CA MET A 19 -5.70 1.13 -15.54
C MET A 19 -5.72 -0.25 -14.86
N LEU A 20 -6.89 -0.77 -14.46
CA LEU A 20 -6.99 -1.99 -13.65
C LEU A 20 -6.47 -3.26 -14.34
N GLU A 21 -6.44 -3.28 -15.67
CA GLU A 21 -5.98 -4.42 -16.47
C GLU A 21 -4.50 -4.28 -16.90
N ASP A 22 -3.82 -3.18 -16.54
CA ASP A 22 -2.40 -2.99 -16.87
C ASP A 22 -1.52 -3.84 -15.93
N PRO A 23 -0.75 -4.81 -16.44
CA PRO A 23 0.07 -5.69 -15.61
C PRO A 23 1.21 -4.96 -14.88
N HIS A 24 1.60 -3.77 -15.33
CA HIS A 24 2.59 -2.91 -14.69
C HIS A 24 2.00 -1.99 -13.63
N VAL A 25 0.68 -2.03 -13.42
CA VAL A 25 0.03 -1.28 -12.35
C VAL A 25 -0.17 -2.21 -11.14
N LYS A 26 0.46 -1.87 -10.03
CA LYS A 26 0.39 -2.64 -8.78
C LYS A 26 -0.41 -1.86 -7.76
N ILE A 27 -1.49 -2.46 -7.27
CA ILE A 27 -2.38 -1.82 -6.31
C ILE A 27 -2.10 -2.39 -4.93
N LEU A 28 -1.88 -1.52 -3.95
CA LEU A 28 -1.67 -1.87 -2.56
C LEU A 28 -2.79 -1.32 -1.70
N ASP A 29 -3.43 -2.21 -0.95
CA ASP A 29 -4.30 -1.87 0.16
C ASP A 29 -3.44 -1.72 1.41
N ALA A 30 -3.30 -0.48 1.87
CA ALA A 30 -2.57 -0.09 3.07
C ALA A 30 -3.54 0.31 4.20
N THR A 31 -4.71 -0.36 4.28
CA THR A 31 -5.67 -0.09 5.34
C THR A 31 -5.02 -0.33 6.71
N PHE A 32 -5.06 0.71 7.52
CA PHE A 32 -4.57 0.71 8.89
C PHE A 32 -5.67 1.24 9.81
N VAL A 33 -5.70 0.72 11.03
CA VAL A 33 -6.65 1.10 12.08
C VAL A 33 -5.89 1.47 13.34
N LEU A 34 -6.42 2.45 14.08
CA LEU A 34 -5.78 2.89 15.32
C LEU A 34 -5.88 1.81 16.42
N PRO A 35 -4.93 1.81 17.38
CA PRO A 35 -5.03 0.99 18.57
C PRO A 35 -6.39 1.14 19.26
N GLY A 36 -7.00 0.01 19.61
CA GLY A 36 -8.34 -0.03 20.23
C GLY A 36 -9.51 -0.14 19.26
N SER A 37 -9.26 -0.07 17.94
CA SER A 37 -10.27 -0.45 16.95
C SER A 37 -10.55 -1.96 17.01
N SER A 38 -11.82 -2.35 16.82
CA SER A 38 -12.23 -3.75 16.68
C SER A 38 -12.18 -4.25 15.24
N GLU A 39 -11.87 -3.36 14.29
CA GLU A 39 -11.76 -3.67 12.88
C GLU A 39 -10.49 -4.47 12.59
N ASN A 40 -10.59 -5.45 11.69
CA ASN A 40 -9.45 -6.21 11.18
C ASN A 40 -9.20 -5.82 9.72
N PRO A 41 -8.18 -4.99 9.42
CA PRO A 41 -7.89 -4.54 8.06
C PRO A 41 -7.66 -5.68 7.07
N ARG A 42 -6.97 -6.73 7.50
CA ARG A 42 -6.70 -7.91 6.67
C ARG A 42 -7.99 -8.63 6.28
N ALA A 43 -8.90 -8.83 7.23
CA ALA A 43 -10.20 -9.45 6.96
C ALA A 43 -11.08 -8.56 6.05
N ALA A 44 -11.01 -7.24 6.20
CA ALA A 44 -11.71 -6.30 5.32
C ALA A 44 -11.20 -6.40 3.87
N TRP A 45 -9.88 -6.43 3.67
CA TRP A 45 -9.24 -6.64 2.36
C TRP A 45 -9.59 -8.01 1.72
N GLU A 46 -9.65 -9.07 2.52
CA GLU A 46 -10.07 -10.40 2.04
C GLU A 46 -11.52 -10.39 1.55
N LYS A 47 -12.40 -9.68 2.27
CA LYS A 47 -13.82 -9.54 1.94
C LYS A 47 -14.05 -8.66 0.71
N GLN A 48 -13.34 -7.53 0.59
CA GLN A 48 -13.49 -6.60 -0.52
C GLN A 48 -12.19 -5.82 -0.74
N ARG A 49 -11.79 -5.70 -2.01
CA ARG A 49 -10.61 -4.94 -2.43
C ARG A 49 -10.74 -4.52 -3.89
N ILE A 50 -9.92 -3.59 -4.33
CA ILE A 50 -9.87 -3.14 -5.72
C ILE A 50 -9.10 -4.19 -6.54
N GLY A 51 -9.76 -4.83 -7.51
CA GLY A 51 -9.12 -5.73 -8.48
C GLY A 51 -8.20 -6.77 -7.85
N ASN A 52 -6.94 -6.79 -8.33
CA ASN A 52 -5.87 -7.66 -7.86
C ASN A 52 -5.03 -7.07 -6.70
N ALA A 53 -5.53 -6.06 -5.98
CA ALA A 53 -4.76 -5.37 -4.96
C ALA A 53 -4.17 -6.33 -3.91
N ALA A 54 -2.90 -6.19 -3.62
CA ALA A 54 -2.24 -6.89 -2.52
C ALA A 54 -2.39 -6.11 -1.21
N PHE A 55 -2.33 -6.80 -0.06
CA PHE A 55 -2.40 -6.15 1.25
C PHE A 55 -0.99 -5.80 1.74
N PHE A 56 -0.75 -4.51 2.01
CA PHE A 56 0.48 -4.03 2.62
C PHE A 56 0.26 -3.85 4.12
N ASP A 57 0.80 -4.78 4.90
CA ASP A 57 0.61 -4.82 6.35
C ASP A 57 1.69 -4.00 7.06
N ILE A 58 1.41 -2.74 7.40
CA ILE A 58 2.37 -1.85 8.08
C ILE A 58 2.76 -2.34 9.49
N GLU A 59 1.99 -3.27 10.07
CA GLU A 59 2.35 -3.91 11.33
C GLU A 59 3.40 -5.00 11.12
N LYS A 60 3.51 -5.57 9.92
CA LYS A 60 4.53 -6.58 9.62
C LYS A 60 5.73 -5.98 8.89
N ILE A 61 5.47 -5.04 8.00
CA ILE A 61 6.47 -4.40 7.14
C ILE A 61 6.99 -3.15 7.85
N ALA A 62 7.71 -3.38 8.93
CA ALA A 62 8.30 -2.37 9.79
C ALA A 62 9.54 -2.94 10.49
N ASP A 63 10.49 -2.07 10.85
CA ASP A 63 11.67 -2.51 11.63
C ASP A 63 11.24 -3.03 13.01
N LYS A 64 11.57 -4.30 13.26
CA LYS A 64 11.24 -5.04 14.49
C LYS A 64 12.36 -5.07 15.52
N ASN A 65 13.47 -4.39 15.26
CA ASN A 65 14.61 -4.30 16.17
C ASN A 65 14.49 -3.14 17.17
N THR A 66 13.35 -2.46 17.20
CA THR A 66 13.06 -1.36 18.11
C THR A 66 11.73 -1.60 18.84
N ASP A 67 11.59 -0.99 20.01
CA ASP A 67 10.32 -1.01 20.76
C ASP A 67 9.28 0.00 20.22
N LEU A 68 9.60 0.72 19.15
CA LEU A 68 8.71 1.71 18.53
C LEU A 68 7.86 1.06 17.42
N PRO A 69 6.56 1.42 17.31
CA PRO A 69 5.71 0.89 16.27
C PRO A 69 6.01 1.54 14.91
N HIS A 70 5.75 0.80 13.83
CA HIS A 70 5.78 1.31 12.44
C HIS A 70 7.09 1.96 12.00
N MET A 71 8.22 1.56 12.60
CA MET A 71 9.53 2.06 12.19
C MET A 71 9.85 1.63 10.76
N LEU A 72 10.60 2.48 10.04
CA LEU A 72 10.96 2.20 8.65
C LEU A 72 11.77 0.89 8.59
N PRO A 73 11.36 -0.11 7.79
CA PRO A 73 12.13 -1.35 7.64
C PRO A 73 13.50 -1.07 6.99
N SER A 74 14.44 -2.01 7.12
CA SER A 74 15.68 -1.92 6.35
C SER A 74 15.40 -2.03 4.85
N ALA A 75 16.30 -1.50 4.02
CA ALA A 75 16.16 -1.58 2.56
C ALA A 75 16.02 -3.03 2.07
N GLN A 76 16.75 -3.97 2.67
CA GLN A 76 16.70 -5.38 2.31
C GLN A 76 15.38 -6.05 2.68
N GLU A 77 14.83 -5.75 3.87
CA GLU A 77 13.51 -6.27 4.28
C GLU A 77 12.41 -5.69 3.40
N PHE A 78 12.48 -4.40 3.08
CA PHE A 78 11.54 -3.74 2.19
C PHE A 78 11.58 -4.35 0.79
N GLU A 79 12.78 -4.46 0.20
CA GLU A 79 13.01 -5.07 -1.12
C GLU A 79 12.43 -6.48 -1.20
N SER A 80 12.78 -7.35 -0.23
CA SER A 80 12.25 -8.72 -0.19
C SER A 80 10.73 -8.74 -0.11
N THR A 81 10.16 -7.90 0.75
CA THR A 81 8.72 -7.86 0.98
C THR A 81 7.96 -7.38 -0.26
N VAL A 82 8.36 -6.28 -0.88
CA VAL A 82 7.65 -5.76 -2.07
C VAL A 82 7.87 -6.66 -3.29
N SER A 83 9.02 -7.34 -3.37
CA SER A 83 9.27 -8.37 -4.39
C SER A 83 8.33 -9.57 -4.24
N ASP A 84 8.07 -10.03 -3.01
CA ASP A 84 7.10 -11.11 -2.74
C ASP A 84 5.65 -10.69 -3.06
N LEU A 85 5.35 -9.40 -3.02
CA LEU A 85 4.09 -8.81 -3.49
C LEU A 85 4.05 -8.65 -5.03
N GLY A 86 5.11 -9.04 -5.74
CA GLY A 86 5.21 -8.98 -7.19
C GLY A 86 5.45 -7.58 -7.74
N ILE A 87 6.08 -6.70 -6.96
CA ILE A 87 6.39 -5.31 -7.34
C ILE A 87 7.87 -5.19 -7.72
N GLY A 88 8.14 -4.67 -8.91
CA GLY A 88 9.48 -4.31 -9.40
C GLY A 88 9.65 -2.81 -9.62
N ASN A 89 10.88 -2.40 -9.93
CA ASN A 89 11.24 -0.99 -10.12
C ASN A 89 10.55 -0.30 -11.31
N ASP A 90 10.08 -1.07 -12.29
CA ASP A 90 9.38 -0.55 -13.48
C ASP A 90 7.86 -0.46 -13.28
N ASP A 91 7.34 -0.91 -12.13
CA ASP A 91 5.92 -0.91 -11.85
C ASP A 91 5.41 0.46 -11.39
N PHE A 92 4.16 0.77 -11.78
CA PHE A 92 3.42 1.92 -11.29
C PHE A 92 2.59 1.51 -10.07
N VAL A 93 3.09 1.86 -8.88
CA VAL A 93 2.46 1.50 -7.60
C VAL A 93 1.39 2.53 -7.22
N ILE A 94 0.19 2.04 -6.92
CA ILE A 94 -0.94 2.82 -6.45
C ILE A 94 -1.33 2.30 -5.07
N VAL A 95 -1.41 3.19 -4.09
CA VAL A 95 -1.73 2.84 -2.70
C VAL A 95 -3.07 3.45 -2.31
N TYR A 96 -3.93 2.67 -1.65
CA TYR A 96 -5.22 3.12 -1.11
C TYR A 96 -5.50 2.52 0.27
N GLY A 97 -6.55 2.97 0.95
CA GLY A 97 -7.01 2.40 2.21
C GLY A 97 -8.54 2.51 2.36
N GLN A 98 -9.15 1.57 3.08
CA GLN A 98 -10.61 1.43 3.21
C GLN A 98 -11.21 2.19 4.40
N SER A 99 -10.42 2.50 5.43
CA SER A 99 -10.89 3.08 6.69
C SER A 99 -11.31 4.56 6.59
N GLY A 100 -11.30 5.16 5.39
CA GLY A 100 -11.49 6.60 5.20
C GLY A 100 -10.35 7.44 5.80
N MET A 101 -9.29 6.80 6.31
CA MET A 101 -8.12 7.44 6.89
C MET A 101 -6.96 7.41 5.90
N VAL A 102 -6.30 8.56 5.74
CA VAL A 102 -5.16 8.70 4.82
C VAL A 102 -3.83 8.19 5.40
N MET A 103 -3.78 7.87 6.70
CA MET A 103 -2.54 7.60 7.43
C MET A 103 -1.77 6.38 6.89
N GLY A 104 -2.46 5.25 6.72
CA GLY A 104 -1.84 4.03 6.17
C GLY A 104 -1.35 4.24 4.73
N PRO A 105 -2.22 4.68 3.80
CA PRO A 105 -1.82 4.90 2.41
C PRO A 105 -0.70 5.93 2.24
N ALA A 106 -0.75 7.05 2.97
CA ALA A 106 0.30 8.06 2.92
C ALA A 106 1.65 7.53 3.45
N ARG A 107 1.62 6.72 4.52
CA ARG A 107 2.84 6.09 5.06
C ARG A 107 3.47 5.13 4.05
N VAL A 108 2.65 4.25 3.46
CA VAL A 108 3.16 3.28 2.49
C VAL A 108 3.67 3.99 1.23
N TRP A 109 2.96 5.00 0.73
CA TRP A 109 3.45 5.83 -0.39
C TRP A 109 4.83 6.44 -0.12
N TRP A 110 5.07 7.01 1.07
CA TRP A 110 6.37 7.59 1.42
C TRP A 110 7.49 6.55 1.61
N THR A 111 7.11 5.28 1.86
CA THR A 111 8.08 4.20 2.08
C THR A 111 8.69 3.70 0.76
N PHE A 112 8.02 3.92 -0.38
CA PHE A 112 8.55 3.69 -1.73
C PHE A 112 9.42 4.85 -2.20
#